data_AF-A0A7W0ME99-F1
#
_entry.id   AF-A0A7W0ME99-F1
#
_cell.length_a   1.000
_cell.length_b   1.000
_cell.length_c   1.000
_cell.angle_alpha   90.00
_cell.angle_beta   90.00
_cell.angle_gamma   90.00
#
_symmetry.space_group_name_H-M   'P 1'
#
loop_
_entity.id
_entity.type
_entity.pdbx_description
1 polymer ?
#
loop_
_entity_poly.entity_id
_entity_poly.type
_entity_poly.pdbx_seq_one_letter_code
_entity_poly.pdbx_strand_id
1 'polypeptide(L)'
;TRITHTLQTDEGQAGFDFLGHHIRQYPVGKTHSGTNPGNKQPLGFKTIIKPSKEAIKRHRRQTQEVINHLGTATQEAVIRKLNPVVRGWTNYFSTVCSKTTFGQEGMHLFKKLLAWAIHRHPTKGKKWIAAKYWGIKRGLGWKFITPNNSHQLSLHGETAIRRHPKIQGSRSPFDGDWTYWGLRMKHYPATSLRDKVLLKRQGGRCFECGLYFKPEDVAEVDHIVPKEHGGKDAYYNLQLLHRHCHDKKTAEDRLRYA
;
A
#
# COMPACT_ATOMS: atom_id res chain seq x y z
N THR A 1 -26.63 -15.82 -4.78
CA THR A 1 -25.31 -15.79 -5.45
C THR A 1 -25.53 -15.65 -6.94
N ARG A 2 -24.82 -14.74 -7.62
CA ARG A 2 -24.96 -14.52 -9.08
C ARG A 2 -23.69 -15.00 -9.78
N ILE A 3 -23.82 -15.95 -10.70
CA ILE A 3 -22.74 -16.31 -11.64
C ILE A 3 -22.74 -15.26 -12.75
N THR A 4 -21.58 -14.75 -13.14
CA THR A 4 -21.47 -13.72 -14.17
C THR A 4 -20.18 -13.87 -14.94
N HIS A 5 -20.24 -13.66 -16.25
CA HIS A 5 -19.06 -13.68 -17.09
C HIS A 5 -18.25 -12.38 -16.90
N THR A 6 -16.91 -12.48 -16.91
CA THR A 6 -16.06 -11.30 -16.78
C THR A 6 -15.92 -10.51 -18.08
N LEU A 7 -16.20 -11.12 -19.23
CA LEU A 7 -16.01 -10.53 -20.57
C LEU A 7 -17.32 -10.26 -21.32
N GLN A 8 -18.24 -11.23 -21.32
CA GLN A 8 -19.48 -11.23 -22.10
C GLN A 8 -20.62 -10.61 -21.29
N THR A 9 -21.54 -9.97 -21.99
CA THR A 9 -22.68 -9.26 -21.41
C THR A 9 -24.01 -9.97 -21.68
N ASP A 10 -23.97 -11.16 -22.26
CA ASP A 10 -25.14 -11.81 -22.85
C ASP A 10 -26.17 -12.23 -21.77
N GLU A 11 -25.70 -12.49 -20.55
CA GLU A 11 -26.52 -12.77 -19.36
C GLU A 11 -26.59 -11.58 -18.37
N GLY A 12 -26.29 -10.36 -18.85
CA GLY A 12 -26.37 -9.12 -18.07
C GLY A 12 -25.04 -8.36 -17.95
N GLN A 13 -24.79 -7.72 -16.81
CA GLN A 13 -23.60 -6.88 -16.66
C GLN A 13 -22.33 -7.71 -16.42
N ALA A 14 -21.41 -7.67 -17.40
CA ALA A 14 -20.09 -8.29 -17.28
C ALA A 14 -19.29 -7.76 -16.09
N GLY A 15 -18.62 -8.68 -15.41
CA GLY A 15 -17.77 -8.40 -14.25
C GLY A 15 -18.51 -8.44 -12.91
N PHE A 16 -17.73 -8.47 -11.84
CA PHE A 16 -18.24 -8.59 -10.48
C PHE A 16 -17.41 -7.78 -9.50
N ASP A 17 -17.98 -7.55 -8.31
CA ASP A 17 -17.31 -6.90 -7.21
C ASP A 17 -16.85 -7.95 -6.19
N PHE A 18 -15.58 -7.89 -5.78
CA PHE A 18 -15.01 -8.76 -4.75
C PHE A 18 -14.02 -7.97 -3.88
N LEU A 19 -14.19 -8.04 -2.56
CA LEU A 19 -13.36 -7.32 -1.58
C LEU A 19 -13.15 -5.83 -1.91
N GLY A 20 -14.21 -5.16 -2.41
CA GLY A 20 -14.17 -3.75 -2.80
C GLY A 20 -13.50 -3.46 -4.16
N HIS A 21 -13.19 -4.48 -4.94
CA HIS A 21 -12.62 -4.36 -6.28
C HIS A 21 -13.65 -4.77 -7.33
N HIS A 22 -13.81 -3.95 -8.36
CA HIS A 22 -14.56 -4.32 -9.56
C HIS A 22 -13.62 -4.98 -10.56
N ILE A 23 -13.91 -6.23 -10.92
CA ILE A 23 -13.12 -7.07 -11.82
C ILE A 23 -13.90 -7.27 -13.10
N ARG A 24 -13.33 -6.82 -14.23
CA ARG A 24 -13.93 -6.99 -15.55
C ARG A 24 -12.87 -7.16 -16.63
N GLN A 25 -13.16 -8.00 -17.62
CA GLN A 25 -12.42 -8.12 -18.86
C GLN A 25 -13.10 -7.28 -19.95
N TYR A 26 -12.28 -6.68 -20.79
CA TYR A 26 -12.73 -5.83 -21.89
C TYR A 26 -12.15 -6.38 -23.19
N PRO A 27 -12.96 -6.56 -24.26
CA PRO A 27 -12.45 -6.97 -25.56
C PRO A 27 -11.49 -5.89 -26.08
N VAL A 28 -10.36 -6.32 -26.63
CA VAL A 28 -9.34 -5.41 -27.17
C VAL A 28 -8.73 -5.98 -28.44
N GLY A 29 -8.25 -5.11 -29.32
CA GLY A 29 -7.54 -5.52 -30.54
C GLY A 29 -6.19 -6.20 -30.26
N LYS A 30 -5.61 -6.80 -31.30
CA LYS A 30 -4.38 -7.59 -31.24
C LYS A 30 -3.19 -6.85 -30.61
N THR A 31 -3.08 -5.54 -30.81
CA THR A 31 -1.98 -4.68 -30.30
C THR A 31 -2.10 -4.32 -28.82
N HIS A 32 -3.27 -4.50 -28.21
CA HIS A 32 -3.55 -4.14 -26.83
C HIS A 32 -3.82 -5.36 -25.92
N SER A 33 -3.85 -6.55 -26.51
CA SER A 33 -4.05 -7.81 -25.80
C SER A 33 -2.72 -8.38 -25.32
N GLY A 34 -2.75 -9.06 -24.17
CA GLY A 34 -1.65 -9.95 -23.80
C GLY A 34 -1.67 -11.20 -24.67
N THR A 35 -0.57 -11.95 -24.65
CA THR A 35 -0.47 -13.24 -25.34
C THR A 35 -0.52 -14.40 -24.34
N ASN A 36 -1.03 -15.53 -24.80
CA ASN A 36 -0.95 -16.78 -24.07
C ASN A 36 0.51 -17.24 -23.95
N PRO A 37 0.99 -17.64 -22.76
CA PRO A 37 2.38 -18.05 -22.57
C PRO A 37 2.80 -19.25 -23.43
N GLY A 38 1.89 -20.20 -23.69
CA GLY A 38 2.20 -21.43 -24.43
C GLY A 38 2.28 -21.26 -25.94
N ASN A 39 1.26 -20.66 -26.56
CA ASN A 39 1.13 -20.61 -28.03
C ASN A 39 1.32 -19.21 -28.63
N LYS A 40 1.63 -18.19 -27.81
CA LYS A 40 1.80 -16.77 -28.19
C LYS A 40 0.59 -16.15 -28.90
N GLN A 41 -0.58 -16.79 -28.89
CA GLN A 41 -1.79 -16.22 -29.49
C GLN A 41 -2.34 -15.09 -28.61
N PRO A 42 -2.94 -14.04 -29.21
CA PRO A 42 -3.54 -12.95 -28.46
C PRO A 42 -4.75 -13.43 -27.66
N LEU A 43 -4.88 -12.98 -26.41
CA LEU A 43 -6.00 -13.33 -25.53
C LEU A 43 -7.35 -12.72 -26.01
N GLY A 44 -7.31 -11.63 -26.79
CA GLY A 44 -8.49 -10.90 -27.25
C GLY A 44 -9.14 -9.99 -26.20
N PHE A 45 -8.64 -9.99 -24.96
CA PHE A 45 -9.17 -9.15 -23.89
C PHE A 45 -8.08 -8.56 -22.98
N LYS A 46 -8.47 -7.58 -22.16
CA LYS A 46 -7.69 -7.03 -21.06
C LYS A 46 -8.49 -7.02 -19.76
N THR A 47 -7.93 -7.58 -18.70
CA THR A 47 -8.51 -7.50 -17.36
C THR A 47 -8.18 -6.16 -16.72
N ILE A 48 -9.20 -5.40 -16.33
CA ILE A 48 -9.04 -4.16 -15.59
C ILE A 48 -9.72 -4.32 -14.23
N ILE A 49 -8.90 -4.25 -13.19
CA ILE A 49 -9.35 -4.25 -11.80
C ILE A 49 -9.27 -2.81 -11.29
N LYS A 50 -10.36 -2.30 -10.72
CA LYS A 50 -10.45 -0.93 -10.18
C LYS A 50 -11.25 -0.93 -8.87
N PRO A 51 -11.16 0.12 -8.04
CA PRO A 51 -12.03 0.23 -6.87
C PRO A 51 -13.51 0.16 -7.28
N SER A 52 -14.32 -0.62 -6.56
CA SER A 52 -15.73 -0.77 -6.86
C SER A 52 -16.52 0.49 -6.53
N LYS A 53 -17.70 0.66 -7.15
CA LYS A 53 -18.56 1.81 -6.89
C LYS A 53 -18.94 1.90 -5.40
N GLU A 54 -19.21 0.76 -4.78
CA GLU A 54 -19.56 0.70 -3.35
C GLU A 54 -18.37 1.03 -2.45
N ALA A 55 -17.16 0.59 -2.79
CA ALA A 55 -15.96 0.97 -2.04
C ALA A 55 -15.69 2.48 -2.12
N ILE A 56 -15.91 3.09 -3.29
CA ILE A 56 -15.80 4.54 -3.47
C ILE A 56 -16.86 5.28 -2.65
N LYS A 57 -18.13 4.86 -2.71
CA LYS A 57 -19.22 5.45 -1.91
C LYS A 57 -18.92 5.39 -0.42
N ARG A 58 -18.45 4.24 0.06
CA ARG A 58 -18.08 4.05 1.48
C ARG A 58 -16.98 5.02 1.91
N HIS A 59 -15.94 5.20 1.10
CA HIS A 59 -14.86 6.14 1.37
C HIS A 59 -15.34 7.59 1.40
N ARG A 60 -16.17 7.99 0.43
CA ARG A 60 -16.79 9.32 0.42
C ARG A 60 -17.62 9.57 1.67
N ARG A 61 -18.47 8.61 2.06
CA ARG A 61 -19.27 8.70 3.28
C ARG A 61 -18.38 8.86 4.51
N GLN A 62 -17.35 8.04 4.66
CA GLN A 62 -16.42 8.12 5.79
C GLN A 62 -15.71 9.48 5.86
N THR A 63 -15.18 9.99 4.74
CA THR A 63 -14.54 11.32 4.73
C THR A 63 -15.53 12.44 5.02
N GLN A 64 -16.78 12.33 4.56
CA GLN A 64 -17.83 13.29 4.84
C GLN A 64 -18.20 13.31 6.32
N GLU A 65 -18.39 12.14 6.94
CA GLU A 65 -18.67 11.99 8.36
C GLU A 65 -17.58 12.67 9.20
N VAL A 66 -16.31 12.40 8.90
CA VAL A 66 -15.17 13.05 9.57
C VAL A 66 -15.23 14.57 9.45
N ILE A 67 -15.52 15.11 8.26
CA ILE A 67 -15.61 16.56 8.04
C ILE A 67 -16.81 17.17 8.80
N ASN A 68 -17.96 16.50 8.79
CA ASN A 68 -19.18 16.96 9.46
C ASN A 68 -19.00 17.05 10.98
N HIS A 69 -18.41 16.01 11.60
CA HIS A 69 -18.12 16.01 13.04
C HIS A 69 -17.09 17.07 13.44
N LEU A 70 -16.29 17.57 12.49
CA LEU A 70 -15.24 18.56 12.72
C LEU A 70 -15.59 19.95 12.17
N GLY A 71 -16.89 20.28 12.03
CA GLY A 71 -17.35 21.57 11.51
C GLY A 71 -16.70 22.80 12.17
N THR A 72 -16.60 22.79 13.50
CA THR A 72 -15.99 23.87 14.31
C THR A 72 -14.52 23.63 14.65
N ALA A 73 -13.96 22.46 14.33
CA ALA A 73 -12.61 22.08 14.71
C ALA A 73 -11.51 22.92 14.04
N THR A 74 -10.29 22.82 14.55
CA THR A 74 -9.11 23.46 13.94
C THR A 74 -8.74 22.78 12.63
N GLN A 75 -8.06 23.52 11.75
CA GLN A 75 -7.53 22.95 10.50
C GLN A 75 -6.61 21.75 10.76
N GLU A 76 -5.79 21.82 11.81
CA GLU A 76 -4.92 20.73 12.23
C GLU A 76 -5.72 19.47 12.59
N ALA A 77 -6.77 19.60 13.40
CA ALA A 77 -7.60 18.47 13.82
C ALA A 77 -8.24 17.77 12.61
N VAL A 78 -8.73 18.53 11.64
CA VAL A 78 -9.26 18.01 10.36
C VAL A 78 -8.20 17.21 9.62
N ILE A 79 -6.99 17.76 9.47
CA ILE A 79 -5.88 17.07 8.79
C ILE A 79 -5.49 15.78 9.50
N ARG A 80 -5.32 15.83 10.83
CA ARG A 80 -4.93 14.68 11.65
C ARG A 80 -5.94 13.53 11.56
N LYS A 81 -7.24 13.83 11.49
CA LYS A 81 -8.29 12.80 11.37
C LYS A 81 -8.46 12.27 9.95
N LEU A 82 -8.32 13.11 8.92
CA LEU A 82 -8.47 12.67 7.53
C LEU A 82 -7.26 11.89 7.00
N ASN A 83 -6.03 12.23 7.41
CA ASN A 83 -4.82 11.62 6.87
C ASN A 83 -4.77 10.09 6.98
N PRO A 84 -5.06 9.47 8.15
CA PRO A 84 -5.12 8.01 8.26
C PRO A 84 -6.17 7.37 7.36
N VAL A 85 -7.34 8.00 7.22
CA VAL A 85 -8.44 7.51 6.36
C VAL A 85 -8.02 7.53 4.88
N VAL A 86 -7.48 8.66 4.41
CA VAL A 86 -6.99 8.79 3.03
C VAL A 86 -5.87 7.81 2.76
N ARG A 87 -4.86 7.76 3.65
CA ARG A 87 -3.69 6.89 3.49
C ARG A 87 -4.05 5.41 3.49
N GLY A 88 -4.91 4.97 4.41
CA GLY A 88 -5.36 3.59 4.47
C GLY A 88 -6.07 3.18 3.18
N TRP A 89 -6.99 4.02 2.70
CA TRP A 89 -7.75 3.75 1.50
C TRP A 89 -6.88 3.74 0.22
N THR A 90 -5.98 4.71 0.07
CA THR A 90 -5.09 4.75 -1.10
C THR A 90 -4.06 3.62 -1.09
N ASN A 91 -3.55 3.22 0.08
CA ASN A 91 -2.65 2.08 0.20
C ASN A 91 -3.35 0.78 -0.22
N TYR A 92 -4.58 0.55 0.25
CA TYR A 92 -5.36 -0.64 -0.09
C TYR A 92 -5.59 -0.77 -1.60
N PHE A 93 -5.97 0.32 -2.26
CA PHE A 93 -6.25 0.34 -3.70
C PHE A 93 -5.02 0.65 -4.58
N SER A 94 -3.83 0.82 -4.02
CA SER A 94 -2.61 1.15 -4.78
C SER A 94 -2.13 0.03 -5.70
N THR A 95 -2.67 -1.18 -5.54
CA THR A 95 -2.28 -2.39 -6.26
C THR A 95 -3.04 -2.57 -7.59
N VAL A 96 -4.16 -1.87 -7.74
CA VAL A 96 -5.08 -1.97 -8.88
C VAL A 96 -5.10 -0.69 -9.74
N CYS A 97 -5.90 -0.66 -10.81
CA CYS A 97 -6.00 0.50 -11.72
C CYS A 97 -6.79 1.65 -11.06
N SER A 98 -6.16 2.35 -10.12
CA SER A 98 -6.83 3.33 -9.24
C SER A 98 -6.47 4.78 -9.51
N LYS A 99 -5.53 5.09 -10.43
CA LYS A 99 -5.01 6.46 -10.57
C LYS A 99 -6.08 7.50 -10.92
N THR A 100 -6.97 7.17 -11.86
CA THR A 100 -8.11 8.02 -12.21
C THR A 100 -9.07 8.18 -11.03
N THR A 101 -9.38 7.09 -10.33
CA THR A 101 -10.23 7.12 -9.12
C THR A 101 -9.61 7.98 -8.03
N PHE A 102 -8.30 7.89 -7.79
CA PHE A 102 -7.59 8.73 -6.82
C PHE A 102 -7.70 10.21 -7.16
N GLY A 103 -7.59 10.58 -8.44
CA GLY A 103 -7.83 11.96 -8.87
C GLY A 103 -9.26 12.43 -8.59
N GLN A 104 -10.26 11.60 -8.90
CA GLN A 104 -11.67 11.88 -8.64
C GLN A 104 -11.97 12.04 -7.13
N GLU A 105 -11.44 11.15 -6.30
CA GLU A 105 -11.64 11.21 -4.84
C GLU A 105 -10.88 12.37 -4.20
N GLY A 106 -9.69 12.72 -4.70
CA GLY A 106 -8.98 13.92 -4.27
C GLY A 106 -9.77 15.19 -4.57
N MET A 107 -10.35 15.29 -5.77
CA MET A 107 -11.22 16.41 -6.15
C MET A 107 -12.52 16.44 -5.32
N HIS A 108 -13.10 15.28 -5.02
CA HIS A 108 -14.28 15.19 -4.16
C HIS A 108 -13.97 15.71 -2.75
N LEU A 109 -12.88 15.23 -2.15
CA LEU A 109 -12.43 15.66 -0.83
C LEU A 109 -12.12 17.16 -0.81
N PHE A 110 -11.46 17.68 -1.84
CA PHE A 110 -11.23 19.12 -1.99
C PHE A 110 -12.53 19.92 -1.94
N LYS A 111 -13.57 19.52 -2.69
CA LYS A 111 -14.87 20.21 -2.68
C LYS A 111 -15.51 20.20 -1.29
N LYS A 112 -15.42 19.10 -0.55
CA LYS A 112 -15.94 19.00 0.83
C LYS A 112 -15.18 19.90 1.80
N LEU A 113 -13.85 19.94 1.70
CA LEU A 113 -13.01 20.84 2.51
C LEU A 113 -13.23 22.31 2.17
N LEU A 114 -13.47 22.63 0.89
CA LEU A 114 -13.83 23.99 0.46
C LEU A 114 -15.17 24.42 1.05
N ALA A 115 -16.18 23.54 1.02
CA ALA A 115 -17.48 23.83 1.65
C ALA A 115 -17.34 24.05 3.16
N TRP A 116 -16.59 23.18 3.85
CA TRP A 116 -16.26 23.35 5.27
C TRP A 116 -15.59 24.70 5.55
N ALA A 117 -14.63 25.09 4.71
CA ALA A 117 -13.90 26.35 4.87
C ALA A 117 -14.78 27.58 4.60
N ILE A 118 -15.68 27.52 3.61
CA ILE A 118 -16.66 28.58 3.30
C ILE A 118 -17.63 28.77 4.46
N HIS A 119 -18.17 27.68 5.01
CA HIS A 119 -19.12 27.75 6.12
C HIS A 119 -18.55 28.48 7.35
N ARG A 120 -17.24 28.36 7.59
CA ARG A 120 -16.55 29.03 8.70
C ARG A 120 -16.29 30.52 8.47
N HIS A 121 -16.42 31.01 7.24
CA HIS A 121 -16.10 32.39 6.88
C HIS A 121 -17.19 32.99 5.98
N PRO A 122 -18.41 33.18 6.51
CA PRO A 122 -19.56 33.64 5.71
C PRO A 122 -19.33 35.02 5.06
N THR A 123 -18.49 35.87 5.65
CA THR A 123 -18.20 37.23 5.17
C THR A 123 -16.97 37.33 4.27
N LYS A 124 -16.24 36.23 4.03
CA LYS A 124 -14.97 36.26 3.28
C LYS A 124 -15.12 35.62 1.90
N GLY A 125 -14.48 36.23 0.91
CA GLY A 125 -14.46 35.70 -0.45
C GLY A 125 -13.63 34.42 -0.61
N LYS A 126 -13.98 33.61 -1.63
CA LYS A 126 -13.31 32.32 -1.93
C LYS A 126 -11.80 32.44 -2.12
N LYS A 127 -11.31 33.55 -2.71
CA LYS A 127 -9.87 33.82 -2.89
C LYS A 127 -9.15 33.93 -1.55
N TRP A 128 -9.74 34.61 -0.57
CA TRP A 128 -9.18 34.73 0.78
C TRP A 128 -9.18 33.38 1.50
N ILE A 129 -10.28 32.62 1.39
CA ILE A 129 -10.41 31.28 1.98
C ILE A 129 -9.34 30.34 1.41
N ALA A 130 -9.16 30.33 0.09
CA ALA A 130 -8.13 29.55 -0.58
C ALA A 130 -6.72 29.92 -0.08
N ALA A 131 -6.41 31.22 0.01
CA ALA A 131 -5.13 31.69 0.52
C ALA A 131 -4.88 31.34 2.01
N LYS A 132 -5.94 31.25 2.82
CA LYS A 132 -5.85 30.93 4.25
C LYS A 132 -5.56 29.45 4.49
N TYR A 133 -6.32 28.57 3.86
CA TYR A 133 -6.30 27.13 4.16
C TYR A 133 -5.46 26.29 3.19
N TRP A 134 -5.20 26.79 1.98
CA TRP A 134 -4.36 26.12 1.00
C TRP A 134 -3.00 26.83 0.85
N GLY A 135 -1.96 26.05 0.58
CA GLY A 135 -0.58 26.53 0.48
C GLY A 135 -0.22 27.33 -0.78
N ILE A 136 -1.20 27.90 -1.48
CA ILE A 136 -1.04 28.55 -2.80
C ILE A 136 -0.06 29.72 -2.70
N LYS A 137 -0.30 30.65 -1.77
CA LYS A 137 0.57 31.83 -1.55
C LYS A 137 1.95 31.48 -0.98
N ARG A 138 2.12 30.25 -0.48
CA ARG A 138 3.37 29.74 0.11
C ARG A 138 4.20 28.91 -0.87
N GLY A 139 3.81 28.85 -2.16
CA GLY A 139 4.50 28.04 -3.16
C GLY A 139 4.27 26.52 -3.02
N LEU A 140 3.38 26.09 -2.13
CA LEU A 140 3.08 24.68 -1.86
C LEU A 140 1.91 24.15 -2.72
N GLY A 141 1.34 25.00 -3.57
CA GLY A 141 0.22 24.65 -4.45
C GLY A 141 -1.10 24.41 -3.73
N TRP A 142 -1.99 23.64 -4.35
CA TRP A 142 -3.34 23.33 -3.85
C TRP A 142 -3.35 22.25 -2.75
N LYS A 143 -2.45 22.37 -1.78
CA LYS A 143 -2.38 21.48 -0.61
C LYS A 143 -3.09 22.12 0.57
N PHE A 144 -4.05 21.39 1.16
CA PHE A 144 -4.71 21.81 2.39
C PHE A 144 -3.71 21.67 3.55
N ILE A 145 -3.23 22.80 4.06
CA ILE A 145 -2.08 22.87 4.95
C ILE A 145 -2.20 24.03 5.93
N THR A 146 -1.80 23.81 7.18
CA THR A 146 -1.85 24.82 8.23
C THR A 146 -1.00 26.05 7.88
N PRO A 147 -1.32 27.25 8.41
CA PRO A 147 -0.57 28.47 8.11
C PRO A 147 0.92 28.39 8.44
N ASN A 148 1.27 27.67 9.49
CA ASN A 148 2.65 27.42 9.93
C ASN A 148 3.33 26.22 9.23
N ASN A 149 2.69 25.62 8.22
CA ASN A 149 3.15 24.44 7.49
C ASN A 149 3.42 23.17 8.34
N SER A 150 3.00 23.13 9.61
CA SER A 150 3.22 21.97 10.49
C SER A 150 2.43 20.72 10.08
N HIS A 151 1.23 20.89 9.50
CA HIS A 151 0.35 19.79 9.16
C HIS A 151 -0.21 19.95 7.75
N GLN A 152 -0.07 18.90 6.94
CA GLN A 152 -0.53 18.84 5.56
C GLN A 152 -1.44 17.62 5.34
N LEU A 153 -2.52 17.82 4.58
CA LEU A 153 -3.33 16.72 4.08
C LEU A 153 -2.58 15.95 2.98
N SER A 154 -2.58 14.61 3.10
CA SER A 154 -2.08 13.70 2.07
C SER A 154 -3.08 13.68 0.92
N LEU A 155 -2.61 13.88 -0.32
CA LEU A 155 -3.50 13.85 -1.49
C LEU A 155 -3.63 12.42 -2.00
N HIS A 156 -4.85 12.00 -2.35
CA HIS A 156 -5.09 10.69 -2.98
C HIS A 156 -4.19 10.46 -4.18
N GLY A 157 -4.06 11.48 -5.04
CA GLY A 157 -3.26 11.42 -6.25
C GLY A 157 -1.75 11.28 -6.03
N GLU A 158 -1.21 11.60 -4.85
CA GLU A 158 0.22 11.45 -4.54
C GLU A 158 0.60 9.97 -4.30
N THR A 159 -0.36 9.10 -4.03
CA THR A 159 -0.08 7.67 -3.84
C THR A 159 0.34 7.03 -5.17
N ALA A 160 1.52 6.43 -5.20
CA ALA A 160 2.03 5.69 -6.35
C ALA A 160 1.31 4.34 -6.49
N ILE A 161 1.00 3.95 -7.73
CA ILE A 161 0.45 2.62 -8.02
C ILE A 161 1.61 1.61 -7.97
N ARG A 162 1.47 0.57 -7.14
CA ARG A 162 2.48 -0.46 -6.92
C ARG A 162 1.88 -1.84 -7.21
N ARG A 163 2.23 -2.42 -8.37
CA ARG A 163 1.72 -3.72 -8.79
C ARG A 163 2.44 -4.86 -8.07
N HIS A 164 1.70 -5.92 -7.76
CA HIS A 164 2.32 -7.13 -7.21
C HIS A 164 3.17 -7.84 -8.29
N PRO A 165 4.42 -8.19 -7.99
CA PRO A 165 5.23 -9.03 -8.87
C PRO A 165 4.58 -10.41 -9.02
N LYS A 166 4.23 -10.79 -10.26
CA LYS A 166 3.67 -12.12 -10.57
C LYS A 166 4.68 -13.23 -10.31
N ILE A 167 4.21 -14.42 -9.93
CA ILE A 167 5.05 -15.62 -9.92
C ILE A 167 5.42 -15.93 -11.38
N GLN A 168 6.68 -16.33 -11.60
CA GLN A 168 7.19 -16.64 -12.93
C GLN A 168 6.69 -18.03 -13.34
N GLY A 169 6.01 -18.11 -14.49
CA GLY A 169 5.54 -19.37 -15.06
C GLY A 169 4.75 -20.22 -14.06
N SER A 170 5.10 -21.50 -13.98
CA SER A 170 4.52 -22.50 -13.08
C SER A 170 5.35 -22.72 -11.81
N ARG A 171 6.19 -21.75 -11.41
CA ARG A 171 7.01 -21.89 -10.20
C ARG A 171 6.15 -22.15 -8.97
N SER A 172 6.62 -23.07 -8.16
CA SER A 172 5.96 -23.52 -6.92
C SER A 172 6.95 -23.39 -5.78
N PRO A 173 6.56 -23.04 -4.54
CA PRO A 173 7.45 -23.08 -3.37
C PRO A 173 8.19 -24.42 -3.20
N PHE A 174 7.65 -25.49 -3.80
CA PHE A 174 8.17 -26.85 -3.77
C PHE A 174 8.97 -27.25 -5.02
N ASP A 175 9.29 -26.32 -5.93
CA ASP A 175 10.04 -26.60 -7.16
C ASP A 175 11.57 -26.72 -6.98
N GLY A 176 12.05 -26.53 -5.75
CA GLY A 176 13.47 -26.60 -5.41
C GLY A 176 14.29 -25.35 -5.75
N ASP A 177 13.70 -24.29 -6.32
CA ASP A 177 14.40 -23.02 -6.58
C ASP A 177 14.41 -22.13 -5.33
N TRP A 178 15.20 -22.54 -4.34
CA TRP A 178 15.33 -21.84 -3.05
C TRP A 178 15.83 -20.41 -3.20
N THR A 179 16.64 -20.14 -4.22
CA THR A 179 17.17 -18.80 -4.50
C THR A 179 16.04 -17.84 -4.87
N TYR A 180 15.13 -18.28 -5.76
CA TYR A 180 13.97 -17.48 -6.14
C TYR A 180 13.04 -17.18 -4.97
N TRP A 181 12.68 -18.21 -4.21
CA TRP A 181 11.73 -18.08 -3.12
C TRP A 181 12.31 -17.27 -1.96
N GLY A 182 13.56 -17.49 -1.58
CA GLY A 182 14.26 -16.71 -0.56
C GLY A 182 14.38 -15.22 -0.93
N LEU A 183 14.68 -14.90 -2.19
CA LEU A 183 14.70 -13.51 -2.66
C LEU A 183 13.30 -12.89 -2.77
N ARG A 184 12.26 -13.70 -2.95
CA ARG A 184 10.87 -13.25 -2.99
C ARG A 184 10.31 -12.93 -1.62
N MET A 185 10.84 -13.53 -0.54
CA MET A 185 10.39 -13.30 0.84
C MET A 185 10.29 -11.81 1.21
N LYS A 186 11.23 -10.98 0.74
CA LYS A 186 11.19 -9.52 0.97
C LYS A 186 9.97 -8.81 0.37
N HIS A 187 9.26 -9.45 -0.57
CA HIS A 187 8.07 -8.89 -1.21
C HIS A 187 6.76 -9.44 -0.62
N TYR A 188 6.82 -10.34 0.36
CA TYR A 188 5.62 -10.81 1.03
C TYR A 188 4.97 -9.67 1.84
N PRO A 189 3.63 -9.55 1.81
CA PRO A 189 2.93 -8.47 2.52
C PRO A 189 3.19 -8.46 4.03
N ALA A 190 3.29 -9.64 4.64
CA ALA A 190 3.49 -9.81 6.09
C ALA A 190 4.93 -9.53 6.56
N THR A 191 5.90 -9.44 5.65
CA THR A 191 7.30 -9.23 6.00
C THR A 191 7.52 -7.80 6.49
N SER A 192 8.08 -7.65 7.70
CA SER A 192 8.31 -6.33 8.29
C SER A 192 9.36 -5.54 7.49
N LEU A 193 9.40 -4.21 7.66
CA LEU A 193 10.45 -3.39 7.02
C LEU A 193 11.85 -3.81 7.48
N ARG A 194 11.98 -4.21 8.75
CA ARG A 194 13.24 -4.65 9.35
C ARG A 194 13.72 -5.94 8.67
N ASP A 195 12.85 -6.93 8.52
CA ASP A 195 13.18 -8.20 7.87
C ASP A 195 13.47 -8.01 6.38
N LYS A 196 12.75 -7.10 5.70
CA LYS A 196 13.03 -6.74 4.29
C LYS A 196 14.45 -6.25 4.09
N VAL A 197 14.94 -5.40 5.01
CA VAL A 197 16.31 -4.89 4.96
C VAL A 197 17.32 -6.02 5.21
N LEU A 198 17.08 -6.86 6.22
CA LEU A 198 17.98 -7.97 6.57
C LEU A 198 18.01 -9.06 5.49
N LEU A 199 16.86 -9.48 4.97
CA LEU A 199 16.74 -10.40 3.83
C LEU A 199 17.52 -9.87 2.61
N LYS A 200 17.43 -8.55 2.34
CA LYS A 200 18.21 -7.95 1.25
C LYS A 200 19.72 -8.02 1.53
N ARG A 201 20.15 -7.68 2.75
CA ARG A 201 21.57 -7.69 3.13
C ARG A 201 22.17 -9.10 3.11
N GLN A 202 21.41 -10.10 3.56
CA GLN A 202 21.85 -11.49 3.66
C GLN A 202 21.58 -12.31 2.38
N GLY A 203 21.00 -11.71 1.35
CA GLY A 203 20.64 -12.41 0.11
C GLY A 203 19.59 -13.51 0.32
N GLY A 204 18.68 -13.33 1.28
CA GLY A 204 17.64 -14.31 1.60
C GLY A 204 18.11 -15.52 2.41
N ARG A 205 19.32 -15.48 2.98
CA ARG A 205 19.92 -16.59 3.75
C ARG A 205 19.93 -16.30 5.23
N CYS A 206 19.78 -17.33 6.05
CA CYS A 206 20.05 -17.29 7.48
C CYS A 206 21.54 -17.04 7.71
N PHE A 207 21.89 -16.16 8.66
CA PHE A 207 23.30 -15.84 8.93
C PHE A 207 24.04 -17.02 9.60
N GLU A 208 23.35 -17.79 10.45
CA GLU A 208 23.93 -18.91 11.19
C GLU A 208 24.14 -20.16 10.31
N CYS A 209 23.09 -20.65 9.65
CA CYS A 209 23.17 -21.90 8.88
C CYS A 209 23.45 -21.72 7.39
N GLY A 210 23.42 -20.49 6.87
CA GLY A 210 23.65 -20.20 5.45
C GLY A 210 22.53 -20.62 4.48
N LEU A 211 21.51 -21.35 4.95
CA LEU A 211 20.38 -21.81 4.15
C LEU A 211 19.41 -20.65 3.82
N TYR A 212 18.69 -20.78 2.71
CA TYR A 212 17.66 -19.82 2.33
C TYR A 212 16.41 -19.94 3.20
N PHE A 213 15.81 -18.81 3.53
CA PHE A 213 14.49 -18.75 4.15
C PHE A 213 13.41 -19.20 3.16
N LYS A 214 12.53 -20.08 3.62
CA LYS A 214 11.32 -20.52 2.94
C LYS A 214 10.09 -19.75 3.44
N PRO A 215 9.00 -19.71 2.66
CA PRO A 215 7.75 -19.09 3.08
C PRO A 215 7.18 -19.61 4.41
N GLU A 216 7.43 -20.88 4.73
CA GLU A 216 6.95 -21.54 5.95
C GLU A 216 7.89 -21.33 7.15
N ASP A 217 9.10 -20.81 6.92
CA ASP A 217 10.07 -20.63 7.99
C ASP A 217 9.71 -19.45 8.89
N VAL A 218 9.90 -19.63 10.20
CA VAL A 218 9.84 -18.54 11.17
C VAL A 218 11.21 -17.86 11.21
N ALA A 219 11.26 -16.64 10.68
CA ALA A 219 12.44 -15.80 10.70
C ALA A 219 12.40 -14.85 11.91
N GLU A 220 13.50 -14.81 12.66
CA GLU A 220 13.63 -13.99 13.87
C GLU A 220 14.83 -13.06 13.74
N VAL A 221 14.67 -11.84 14.25
CA VAL A 221 15.75 -10.85 14.26
C VAL A 221 16.54 -11.01 15.55
N ASP A 222 17.84 -11.19 15.40
CA ASP A 222 18.81 -11.33 16.49
C ASP A 222 19.89 -10.23 16.41
N HIS A 223 20.55 -9.97 17.54
CA HIS A 223 21.69 -9.06 17.63
C HIS A 223 23.01 -9.85 17.54
N ILE A 224 23.91 -9.45 16.62
CA ILE A 224 25.23 -10.08 16.46
C ILE A 224 26.01 -10.03 17.78
N VAL A 225 26.09 -8.83 18.38
CA VAL A 225 26.50 -8.64 19.77
C VAL A 225 25.23 -8.46 20.60
N PRO A 226 24.99 -9.30 21.63
CA PRO A 226 23.83 -9.17 22.50
C PRO A 226 23.72 -7.78 23.14
N LYS A 227 22.49 -7.31 23.37
CA LYS A 227 22.25 -5.99 24.00
C LYS A 227 22.84 -5.89 25.40
N GLU A 228 22.74 -6.97 26.17
CA GLU A 228 23.31 -7.07 27.53
C GLU A 228 24.84 -6.85 27.53
N HIS A 229 25.53 -7.22 26.46
CA HIS A 229 26.98 -7.03 26.30
C HIS A 229 27.33 -5.80 25.44
N GLY A 230 26.47 -4.78 25.44
CA GLY A 230 26.73 -3.48 24.79
C GLY A 230 26.35 -3.41 23.30
N GLY A 231 25.70 -4.45 22.77
CA GLY A 231 25.19 -4.46 21.40
C GLY A 231 24.10 -3.41 21.16
N LYS A 232 24.27 -2.58 20.12
CA LYS A 232 23.27 -1.55 19.77
C LYS A 232 22.14 -2.13 18.91
N ASP A 233 20.92 -1.59 19.04
CA ASP A 233 19.79 -1.89 18.14
C ASP A 233 19.92 -1.11 16.81
N ALA A 234 21.02 -1.36 16.10
CA ALA A 234 21.34 -0.71 14.84
C ALA A 234 21.53 -1.77 13.75
N TYR A 235 21.13 -1.46 12.50
CA TYR A 235 21.11 -2.45 11.41
C TYR A 235 22.42 -3.22 11.24
N TYR A 236 23.59 -2.59 11.43
CA TYR A 236 24.88 -3.28 11.32
C TYR A 236 25.04 -4.42 12.35
N ASN A 237 24.41 -4.30 13.51
CA ASN A 237 24.41 -5.29 14.59
C ASN A 237 23.19 -6.23 14.54
N LEU A 238 22.31 -6.08 13.56
CA LEU A 238 21.15 -6.97 13.38
C LEU A 238 21.44 -8.04 12.34
N GLN A 239 20.89 -9.23 12.57
CA GLN A 239 20.88 -10.35 11.66
C GLN A 239 19.54 -11.09 11.72
N LEU A 240 19.16 -11.73 10.62
CA LEU A 240 17.96 -12.55 10.52
C LEU A 240 18.34 -14.02 10.55
N LEU A 241 17.73 -14.77 11.46
CA LEU A 241 17.98 -16.19 11.71
C LEU A 241 16.70 -17.00 11.56
N HIS A 242 16.82 -18.29 11.24
CA HIS A 242 15.72 -19.22 11.51
C HIS A 242 15.51 -19.32 13.02
N ARG A 243 14.29 -19.56 13.48
CA ARG A 243 13.99 -19.75 14.91
C ARG A 243 14.95 -20.73 15.62
N HIS A 244 15.15 -21.93 15.07
CA HIS A 244 16.08 -22.91 15.65
C HIS A 244 17.55 -22.44 15.64
N CYS A 245 17.95 -21.64 14.65
CA CYS A 245 19.29 -21.06 14.58
C CYS A 245 19.47 -19.96 15.64
N HIS A 246 18.41 -19.18 15.90
CA HIS A 246 18.41 -18.17 16.94
C HIS A 246 18.55 -18.83 18.32
N ASP A 247 17.76 -19.86 18.61
CA ASP A 247 17.86 -20.62 19.86
C ASP A 247 19.27 -21.17 20.08
N LYS A 248 19.88 -21.76 19.04
CA LYS A 248 21.27 -22.25 19.07
C LYS A 248 22.27 -21.14 19.36
N LYS A 249 22.20 -20.02 18.63
CA LYS A 249 23.10 -18.89 18.84
C LYS A 249 22.94 -18.31 20.24
N THR A 250 21.73 -18.14 20.74
CA THR A 250 21.49 -17.62 22.11
C THR A 250 22.13 -18.53 23.16
N ALA A 251 22.07 -19.85 22.98
CA ALA A 251 22.75 -20.78 23.88
C ALA A 251 24.29 -20.64 23.81
N GLU A 252 24.85 -20.45 22.61
CA GLU A 252 26.29 -20.23 22.43
C GLU A 252 26.77 -18.88 22.99
N ASP A 253 25.99 -17.81 22.81
CA ASP A 253 26.29 -16.49 23.36
C ASP A 253 26.33 -16.53 24.89
N ARG A 254 25.42 -17.26 25.54
CA ARG A 254 25.46 -17.44 27.00
C ARG A 254 26.73 -18.09 27.48
N LEU A 255 27.33 -19.00 26.69
CA LEU A 255 28.60 -19.63 27.03
C LEU A 255 29.79 -18.70 26.72
N ARG A 256 29.68 -17.93 25.64
CA ARG A 256 30.73 -17.02 25.17
C ARG A 256 30.93 -15.79 26.07
N TYR A 257 29.84 -15.32 26.66
CA TYR A 257 29.83 -14.12 27.50
C TYR A 257 29.48 -14.40 28.97
N ALA A 258 29.54 -15.67 29.39
CA ALA A 258 29.61 -16.04 30.81
C ALA A 258 30.96 -15.64 31.40
#